data_AF-A0A5M3YNA1-F1
#
_entry.id   AF-A0A5M3YNA1-F1
#
_cell.length_a   1.000
_cell.length_b   1.000
_cell.length_c   1.000
_cell.angle_alpha   90.00
_cell.angle_beta   90.00
_cell.angle_gamma   90.00
#
_symmetry.space_group_name_H-M   'P 1'
#
loop_
_entity.id
_entity.type
_entity.pdbx_description
1 polymer ?
#
loop_
_entity_poly.entity_id
_entity_poly.type
_entity_poly.pdbx_seq_one_letter_code
_entity_poly.pdbx_strand_id
1 'polypeptide(L)'
;MPPTRTNKKSKTTQPAVPSSPLDHPTLRTTPTHIIFHGGLLSQWHPCPTPFAGATALSHTLPRLTTLSIPHPPAHALTTRLLSISHFARGEQWMMALKAWLFERDTSLSESDTPLSEQGLSDLHAQMLSPTSPEDPARATLWASSMCRILRTNMPRAQKALGRRVRGFDEEVWRTASVAVVVGGCVARAGVDPALRAVYRAAAGRTFVEGSPRDRVWGVGLRWDGREVEDEKNWRGENRLGVCHGIAAEIVRSGAI
;
A
#
# COMPACT_ATOMS: atom_id res chain seq x y z
N MET A 1 -25.64 41.92 -45.88
CA MET A 1 -24.53 40.95 -45.97
C MET A 1 -23.82 40.92 -44.62
N PRO A 2 -23.67 39.77 -43.94
CA PRO A 2 -23.03 39.72 -42.63
C PRO A 2 -21.50 39.69 -42.77
N PRO A 3 -20.74 40.22 -41.80
CA PRO A 3 -19.28 40.20 -41.84
C PRO A 3 -18.73 38.83 -41.43
N THR A 4 -17.67 38.43 -42.12
CA THR A 4 -16.94 37.17 -41.95
C THR A 4 -16.21 37.14 -40.60
N ARG A 5 -16.61 36.21 -39.73
CA ARG A 5 -16.00 35.96 -38.43
C ARG A 5 -14.68 35.20 -38.63
N THR A 6 -13.55 35.86 -38.46
CA THR A 6 -12.22 35.24 -38.50
C THR A 6 -12.03 34.34 -37.27
N ASN A 7 -11.84 33.05 -37.53
CA ASN A 7 -11.70 32.02 -36.50
C ASN A 7 -10.25 32.05 -35.96
N LYS A 8 -10.04 32.65 -34.78
CA LYS A 8 -8.77 32.53 -34.05
C LYS A 8 -8.62 31.09 -33.57
N LYS A 9 -7.72 30.32 -34.20
CA LYS A 9 -7.30 29.00 -33.72
C LYS A 9 -6.72 29.15 -32.31
N SER A 10 -7.45 28.63 -31.33
CA SER A 10 -6.96 28.36 -29.98
C SER A 10 -5.79 27.39 -30.08
N LYS A 11 -4.57 27.86 -29.81
CA LYS A 11 -3.42 26.98 -29.59
C LYS A 11 -3.66 26.23 -28.28
N THR A 12 -4.05 24.97 -28.38
CA THR A 12 -3.99 24.03 -27.26
C THR A 12 -2.52 23.84 -26.90
N THR A 13 -2.05 24.53 -25.87
CA THR A 13 -0.75 24.25 -25.24
C THR A 13 -0.83 22.85 -24.65
N GLN A 14 -0.08 21.92 -25.22
CA GLN A 14 0.20 20.64 -24.56
C GLN A 14 0.87 20.93 -23.21
N PRO A 15 0.51 20.21 -22.12
CA PRO A 15 1.21 20.35 -20.85
C PRO A 15 2.70 20.06 -21.07
N ALA A 16 3.57 20.95 -20.59
CA ALA A 16 5.01 20.71 -20.62
C ALA A 16 5.32 19.39 -19.91
N VAL A 17 6.14 18.53 -20.53
CA VAL A 17 6.65 17.32 -19.88
C VAL A 17 7.46 17.78 -18.67
N PRO A 18 7.19 17.28 -17.45
CA PRO A 18 7.91 17.70 -16.26
C PRO A 18 9.40 17.41 -16.42
N SER A 19 10.24 18.38 -16.07
CA SER A 19 11.70 18.33 -16.24
C SER A 19 12.37 17.28 -15.33
N SER A 20 11.65 16.82 -14.30
CA SER A 20 12.09 15.81 -13.34
C SER A 20 10.89 14.97 -12.87
N PRO A 21 11.04 13.65 -12.63
CA PRO A 21 10.02 12.85 -11.95
C PRO A 21 9.62 13.36 -10.56
N LEU A 22 10.47 14.19 -9.95
CA LEU A 22 10.23 14.83 -8.65
C LEU A 22 9.43 16.13 -8.76
N ASP A 23 9.24 16.66 -9.97
CA ASP A 23 8.36 17.79 -10.26
C ASP A 23 6.91 17.28 -10.38
N HIS A 24 6.30 17.01 -9.23
CA HIS A 24 4.96 16.44 -9.13
C HIS A 24 4.11 17.28 -8.18
N PRO A 25 2.83 17.58 -8.50
CA PRO A 25 2.00 18.51 -7.72
C PRO A 25 1.74 18.11 -6.26
N THR A 26 2.04 16.86 -5.91
CA THR A 26 1.86 16.32 -4.55
C THR A 26 3.18 16.14 -3.80
N LEU A 27 4.29 16.59 -4.37
CA LEU A 27 5.64 16.48 -3.82
C LEU A 27 6.26 17.88 -3.68
N ARG A 28 6.95 18.11 -2.57
CA ARG A 28 7.85 19.24 -2.36
C ARG A 28 9.26 18.70 -2.22
N THR A 29 10.10 18.98 -3.20
CA THR A 29 11.46 18.44 -3.26
C THR A 29 12.46 19.52 -2.87
N THR A 30 13.38 19.17 -1.97
CA THR A 30 14.52 20.01 -1.57
C THR A 30 15.82 19.28 -1.90
N PRO A 31 17.01 19.87 -1.67
CA PRO A 31 18.27 19.14 -1.84
C PRO A 31 18.35 17.87 -0.99
N THR A 32 17.69 17.85 0.18
CA THR A 32 17.79 16.78 1.18
C THR A 32 16.49 15.97 1.36
N HIS A 33 15.33 16.50 0.96
CA HIS A 33 14.05 15.87 1.27
C HIS A 33 13.11 15.73 0.06
N ILE A 34 12.26 14.71 0.11
CA ILE A 34 11.04 14.59 -0.68
C ILE A 34 9.86 14.60 0.29
N ILE A 35 9.16 15.72 0.38
CA ILE A 35 8.09 15.94 1.34
C ILE A 35 6.75 15.80 0.62
N PHE A 36 5.80 15.10 1.22
CA PHE A 36 4.51 14.83 0.61
C PHE A 36 3.39 14.82 1.65
N HIS A 37 2.17 15.03 1.19
CA HIS A 37 0.96 14.81 1.97
C HIS A 37 -0.16 14.43 0.99
N GLY A 38 -0.61 13.17 1.05
CA GLY A 38 -1.49 12.63 0.01
C GLY A 38 -0.74 12.31 -1.29
N GLY A 39 -1.50 12.14 -2.38
CA GLY A 39 -0.92 11.95 -3.71
C GLY A 39 -0.12 10.66 -3.89
N LEU A 40 0.81 10.66 -4.84
CA LEU A 40 1.49 9.47 -5.35
C LEU A 40 2.09 8.58 -4.25
N LEU A 41 2.68 9.17 -3.20
CA LEU A 41 3.31 8.45 -2.09
C LEU A 41 2.33 8.05 -0.96
N SER A 42 1.10 8.56 -0.97
CA SER A 42 0.12 8.18 0.06
C SER A 42 -0.41 6.76 -0.13
N GLN A 43 -0.59 6.04 0.98
CA GLN A 43 -1.24 4.72 1.02
C GLN A 43 -2.71 4.75 0.54
N TRP A 44 -3.33 5.94 0.52
CA TRP A 44 -4.73 6.13 0.09
C TRP A 44 -4.85 6.40 -1.41
N HIS A 45 -3.73 6.69 -2.08
CA HIS A 45 -3.71 6.96 -3.50
C HIS A 45 -3.98 5.69 -4.29
N PRO A 46 -4.93 5.71 -5.25
CA PRO A 46 -5.17 4.57 -6.11
C PRO A 46 -3.94 4.30 -6.98
N CYS A 47 -3.53 3.04 -7.03
CA CYS A 47 -2.59 2.58 -8.03
C CYS A 47 -3.29 2.55 -9.40
N PRO A 48 -2.65 3.05 -10.49
CA PRO A 48 -3.23 2.99 -11.84
C PRO A 48 -3.58 1.55 -12.27
N THR A 49 -2.71 0.60 -11.90
CA THR A 49 -2.90 -0.83 -12.10
C THR A 49 -2.77 -1.52 -10.75
N PRO A 50 -3.75 -2.34 -10.31
CA PRO A 50 -3.62 -3.08 -9.06
C PRO A 50 -2.35 -3.92 -9.03
N PHE A 51 -1.59 -3.87 -7.93
CA PHE A 51 -0.39 -4.69 -7.76
C PHE A 51 -0.76 -6.08 -7.22
N ALA A 52 0.00 -7.09 -7.64
CA ALA A 52 -0.22 -8.48 -7.22
C ALA A 52 0.25 -8.69 -5.77
N GLY A 53 -0.55 -9.42 -5.00
CA GLY A 53 -0.21 -9.83 -3.64
C GLY A 53 1.03 -10.71 -3.59
N ALA A 54 1.24 -11.57 -4.60
CA ALA A 54 2.42 -12.41 -4.73
C ALA A 54 3.73 -11.59 -4.68
N THR A 55 3.80 -10.51 -5.46
CA THR A 55 4.95 -9.60 -5.48
C THR A 55 5.11 -8.86 -4.14
N ALA A 56 4.01 -8.40 -3.54
CA ALA A 56 4.10 -7.73 -2.24
C ALA A 56 4.55 -8.69 -1.12
N LEU A 57 4.09 -9.94 -1.14
CA LEU A 57 4.49 -10.99 -0.19
C LEU A 57 5.95 -11.38 -0.35
N SER A 58 6.49 -11.47 -1.57
CA SER A 58 7.90 -11.82 -1.80
C SER A 58 8.86 -10.82 -1.14
N HIS A 59 8.45 -9.56 -0.99
CA HIS A 59 9.19 -8.55 -0.25
C HIS A 59 8.79 -8.45 1.24
N THR A 60 7.62 -8.94 1.63
CA THR A 60 7.12 -8.83 3.01
C THR A 60 7.58 -9.98 3.89
N LEU A 61 7.41 -11.23 3.44
CA LEU A 61 7.65 -12.42 4.25
C LEU A 61 9.12 -12.52 4.72
N PRO A 62 10.16 -12.33 3.88
CA PRO A 62 11.54 -12.38 4.35
C PRO A 62 11.83 -11.36 5.46
N ARG A 63 11.23 -10.17 5.38
CA ARG A 63 11.39 -9.12 6.40
C ARG A 63 10.73 -9.50 7.72
N LEU A 64 9.53 -10.08 7.67
CA LEU A 64 8.86 -10.58 8.88
C LEU A 64 9.68 -11.69 9.54
N THR A 65 10.27 -12.60 8.75
CA THR A 65 11.18 -13.65 9.25
C THR A 65 12.42 -13.05 9.91
N THR A 66 13.11 -12.09 9.26
CA THR A 66 14.28 -11.42 9.83
C THR A 66 13.95 -10.70 11.14
N LEU A 67 12.75 -10.13 11.26
CA LEU A 67 12.26 -9.46 12.47
C LEU A 67 11.72 -10.44 13.53
N SER A 68 11.80 -11.76 13.29
CA SER A 68 11.26 -12.80 14.17
C SER A 68 9.78 -12.60 14.52
N ILE A 69 9.01 -11.99 13.61
CA ILE A 69 7.56 -11.84 13.78
C ILE A 69 6.90 -13.15 13.39
N PRO A 70 6.18 -13.85 14.28
CA PRO A 70 5.47 -15.07 13.90
C PRO A 70 4.39 -14.73 12.86
N HIS A 71 4.31 -15.50 11.77
CA HIS A 71 3.35 -15.26 10.70
C HIS A 71 3.02 -16.56 9.96
N PRO A 72 1.83 -16.67 9.34
CA PRO A 72 1.50 -17.83 8.51
C PRO A 72 2.55 -18.05 7.41
N PRO A 73 3.01 -19.29 7.17
CA PRO A 73 4.00 -19.58 6.13
C PRO A 73 3.44 -19.33 4.73
N ALA A 74 4.33 -19.33 3.72
CA ALA A 74 3.96 -19.09 2.32
C ALA A 74 2.90 -20.08 1.78
N HIS A 75 2.92 -21.33 2.25
CA HIS A 75 1.98 -22.37 1.84
C HIS A 75 0.63 -22.33 2.57
N ALA A 76 0.52 -21.54 3.66
CA ALA A 76 -0.74 -21.44 4.40
C ALA A 76 -1.86 -20.92 3.49
N LEU A 77 -3.07 -21.45 3.67
CA LEU A 77 -4.21 -21.13 2.81
C LEU A 77 -4.46 -19.62 2.67
N THR A 78 -4.46 -18.88 3.78
CA THR A 78 -4.70 -17.43 3.79
C THR A 78 -3.57 -16.65 3.13
N THR A 79 -2.32 -17.11 3.23
CA THR A 79 -1.17 -16.52 2.52
C THR A 79 -1.30 -16.75 1.01
N ARG A 80 -1.72 -17.95 0.59
CA ARG A 80 -1.99 -18.25 -0.83
C ARG A 80 -3.14 -17.41 -1.39
N LEU A 81 -4.20 -17.19 -0.63
CA LEU A 81 -5.33 -16.34 -1.01
C LEU A 81 -4.92 -14.86 -1.16
N LEU A 82 -4.05 -14.35 -0.27
CA LEU A 82 -3.44 -13.03 -0.43
C LEU A 82 -2.54 -12.97 -1.66
N SER A 83 -1.78 -14.02 -1.94
CA SER A 83 -0.86 -14.10 -3.09
C SER A 83 -1.58 -13.86 -4.43
N ILE A 84 -2.74 -14.48 -4.63
CA ILE A 84 -3.55 -14.33 -5.85
C ILE A 84 -4.46 -13.09 -5.84
N SER A 85 -4.50 -12.34 -4.74
CA SER A 85 -5.26 -11.10 -4.64
C SER A 85 -4.55 -9.93 -5.32
N HIS A 86 -5.33 -8.94 -5.75
CA HIS A 86 -4.84 -7.71 -6.37
C HIS A 86 -5.26 -6.50 -5.56
N PHE A 87 -4.35 -5.55 -5.38
CA PHE A 87 -4.54 -4.43 -4.47
C PHE A 87 -4.50 -3.11 -5.22
N ALA A 88 -5.60 -2.36 -5.17
CA ALA A 88 -5.69 -1.06 -5.81
C ALA A 88 -5.05 0.06 -4.97
N ARG A 89 -4.79 -0.17 -3.68
CA ARG A 89 -4.26 0.82 -2.73
C ARG A 89 -3.35 0.14 -1.72
N GLY A 90 -2.37 0.90 -1.24
CA GLY A 90 -1.50 0.43 -0.16
C GLY A 90 -2.24 0.29 1.17
N GLU A 91 -3.26 1.11 1.46
CA GLU A 91 -4.12 0.94 2.65
C GLU A 91 -4.88 -0.40 2.63
N GLN A 92 -5.35 -0.85 1.46
CA GLN A 92 -6.04 -2.15 1.33
C GLN A 92 -5.10 -3.29 1.68
N TRP A 93 -3.89 -3.25 1.12
CA TRP A 93 -2.81 -4.20 1.41
C TRP A 93 -2.45 -4.20 2.89
N MET A 94 -2.14 -3.04 3.45
CA MET A 94 -1.73 -2.89 4.83
C MET A 94 -2.79 -3.42 5.80
N MET A 95 -4.06 -3.09 5.60
CA MET A 95 -5.14 -3.54 6.48
C MET A 95 -5.45 -5.03 6.27
N ALA A 96 -5.37 -5.55 5.05
CA ALA A 96 -5.54 -6.99 4.80
C ALA A 96 -4.45 -7.81 5.49
N LEU A 97 -3.19 -7.36 5.44
CA LEU A 97 -2.08 -8.04 6.11
C LEU A 97 -2.15 -7.90 7.63
N LYS A 98 -2.69 -6.79 8.14
CA LYS A 98 -3.01 -6.67 9.56
C LYS A 98 -3.99 -7.76 10.00
N ALA A 99 -5.09 -7.93 9.26
CA ALA A 99 -6.07 -8.97 9.56
C ALA A 99 -5.47 -10.38 9.44
N TRP A 100 -4.72 -10.66 8.37
CA TRP A 100 -4.03 -11.93 8.17
C TRP A 100 -3.04 -12.27 9.30
N LEU A 101 -2.29 -11.29 9.79
CA LEU A 101 -1.27 -11.51 10.81
C LEU A 101 -1.87 -11.84 12.18
N PHE A 102 -3.02 -11.24 12.52
CA PHE A 102 -3.59 -11.30 13.88
C PHE A 102 -4.85 -12.15 14.02
N GLU A 103 -5.67 -12.27 12.98
CA GLU A 103 -6.88 -13.10 13.07
C GLU A 103 -6.58 -14.59 12.95
N ARG A 104 -5.37 -14.97 12.47
CA ARG A 104 -4.65 -16.28 12.38
C ARG A 104 -5.44 -17.58 12.14
N ASP A 105 -6.66 -17.71 12.64
CA ASP A 105 -7.61 -18.79 12.47
C ASP A 105 -8.89 -18.33 11.77
N THR A 106 -9.07 -18.80 10.54
CA THR A 106 -10.40 -18.88 9.93
C THR A 106 -10.66 -20.32 9.53
N SER A 107 -10.76 -21.20 10.54
CA SER A 107 -11.46 -22.52 10.63
C SER A 107 -11.51 -23.48 9.43
N LEU A 108 -10.85 -23.20 8.32
CA LEU A 108 -10.60 -24.13 7.24
C LEU A 108 -9.37 -24.89 7.69
N SER A 109 -9.60 -25.98 8.42
CA SER A 109 -8.58 -26.99 8.66
C SER A 109 -7.88 -27.21 7.32
N GLU A 110 -6.57 -26.99 7.31
CA GLU A 110 -5.74 -27.46 6.22
C GLU A 110 -5.98 -28.97 6.19
N SER A 111 -6.82 -29.45 5.28
CA SER A 111 -6.80 -30.86 4.93
C SER A 111 -5.37 -31.18 4.51
N ASP A 112 -4.85 -32.35 4.87
CA ASP A 112 -3.47 -32.78 4.51
C ASP A 112 -3.20 -32.68 3.00
N THR A 113 -4.24 -32.56 2.17
CA THR A 113 -4.15 -32.22 0.75
C THR A 113 -4.36 -30.72 0.51
N PRO A 114 -3.34 -29.99 0.01
CA PRO A 114 -3.49 -28.60 -0.42
C PRO A 114 -4.55 -28.46 -1.52
N LEU A 115 -5.33 -27.38 -1.50
CA LEU A 115 -6.23 -27.05 -2.60
C LEU A 115 -5.46 -26.94 -3.92
N SER A 116 -6.03 -27.52 -4.97
CA SER A 116 -5.60 -27.31 -6.36
C SER A 116 -5.64 -25.82 -6.72
N GLU A 117 -4.93 -25.42 -7.78
CA GLU A 117 -4.94 -24.03 -8.24
C GLU A 117 -6.36 -23.55 -8.58
N GLN A 118 -7.16 -24.41 -9.23
CA GLN A 118 -8.56 -24.12 -9.50
C GLN A 118 -9.38 -23.99 -8.20
N GLY A 119 -9.20 -24.91 -7.24
CA GLY A 119 -9.91 -24.85 -5.96
C GLY A 119 -9.58 -23.59 -5.14
N LEU A 120 -8.32 -23.13 -5.20
CA LEU A 120 -7.90 -21.87 -4.59
C LEU A 120 -8.56 -20.66 -5.29
N SER A 121 -8.62 -20.67 -6.62
CA SER A 121 -9.27 -19.63 -7.41
C SER A 121 -10.77 -19.55 -7.11
N ASP A 122 -11.46 -20.70 -7.03
CA ASP A 122 -12.88 -20.77 -6.71
C ASP A 122 -13.16 -20.26 -5.29
N LEU A 123 -12.31 -20.61 -4.32
CA LEU A 123 -12.41 -20.09 -2.96
C LEU A 123 -12.15 -18.58 -2.91
N HIS A 124 -11.20 -18.10 -3.70
CA HIS A 124 -10.89 -16.67 -3.83
C HIS A 124 -12.09 -15.88 -4.40
N ALA A 125 -12.70 -16.39 -5.47
CA ALA A 125 -13.91 -15.80 -6.03
C ALA A 125 -15.05 -15.75 -5.00
N GLN A 126 -15.23 -16.83 -4.22
CA GLN A 126 -16.24 -16.89 -3.17
C GLN A 126 -16.00 -15.90 -2.04
N MET A 127 -14.77 -15.70 -1.57
CA MET A 127 -14.50 -14.71 -0.52
C MET A 127 -14.72 -13.26 -0.97
N LEU A 128 -14.66 -13.01 -2.28
CA LEU A 128 -14.90 -11.68 -2.85
C LEU A 128 -16.37 -11.46 -3.24
N SER A 129 -17.20 -12.51 -3.17
CA SER A 129 -18.64 -12.44 -3.44
C SER A 129 -19.35 -11.45 -2.50
N PRO A 130 -20.36 -10.70 -2.98
CA PRO A 130 -21.20 -9.86 -2.14
C PRO A 130 -22.06 -10.68 -1.16
N THR A 131 -22.35 -11.93 -1.48
CA THR A 131 -23.18 -12.82 -0.65
C THR A 131 -22.32 -13.82 0.12
N SER A 132 -22.72 -14.09 1.36
CA SER A 132 -22.08 -15.15 2.17
C SER A 132 -22.38 -16.51 1.54
N PRO A 133 -21.39 -17.43 1.50
CA PRO A 133 -21.63 -18.82 1.15
C PRO A 133 -22.45 -19.54 2.23
N GLU A 134 -23.13 -20.63 1.84
CA GLU A 134 -23.94 -21.47 2.74
C GLU A 134 -23.08 -22.37 3.63
N ASP A 135 -21.95 -22.86 3.12
CA ASP A 135 -21.02 -23.69 3.88
C ASP A 135 -20.48 -22.90 5.10
N PRO A 136 -20.60 -23.41 6.34
CA PRO A 136 -20.23 -22.68 7.55
C PRO A 136 -18.75 -22.29 7.63
N ALA A 137 -17.85 -23.14 7.13
CA ALA A 137 -16.41 -22.85 7.17
C ALA A 137 -16.05 -21.75 6.16
N ARG A 138 -16.63 -21.80 4.95
CA ARG A 138 -16.52 -20.74 3.95
C ARG A 138 -17.18 -19.44 4.42
N ALA A 139 -18.31 -19.52 5.13
CA ALA A 139 -18.99 -18.35 5.68
C ALA A 139 -18.13 -17.65 6.75
N THR A 140 -17.43 -18.44 7.57
CA THR A 140 -16.47 -17.95 8.56
C THR A 140 -15.29 -17.23 7.90
N LEU A 141 -14.67 -17.84 6.88
CA LEU A 141 -13.62 -17.18 6.09
C LEU A 141 -14.16 -15.90 5.43
N TRP A 142 -15.32 -15.95 4.79
CA TRP A 142 -15.94 -14.80 4.14
C TRP A 142 -16.18 -13.65 5.13
N ALA A 143 -16.55 -13.95 6.37
CA ALA A 143 -16.79 -12.96 7.42
C ALA A 143 -15.52 -12.35 8.04
N SER A 144 -14.34 -12.93 7.79
CA SER A 144 -13.06 -12.45 8.32
C SER A 144 -12.76 -10.99 7.96
N SER A 145 -11.99 -10.30 8.80
CA SER A 145 -11.60 -8.91 8.52
C SER A 145 -10.80 -8.81 7.23
N MET A 146 -9.93 -9.78 6.94
CA MET A 146 -9.15 -9.85 5.71
C MET A 146 -10.06 -9.82 4.47
N CYS A 147 -11.04 -10.73 4.40
CA CYS A 147 -11.94 -10.81 3.24
C CYS A 147 -12.84 -9.57 3.14
N ARG A 148 -13.33 -9.04 4.27
CA ARG A 148 -14.09 -7.78 4.29
C ARG A 148 -13.29 -6.60 3.76
N ILE A 149 -11.99 -6.53 4.06
CA ILE A 149 -11.08 -5.48 3.57
C ILE A 149 -10.83 -5.64 2.07
N LEU A 150 -10.62 -6.87 1.60
CA LEU A 150 -10.44 -7.17 0.17
C LEU A 150 -11.69 -6.81 -0.66
N ARG A 151 -12.90 -6.97 -0.10
CA ARG A 151 -14.16 -6.61 -0.77
C ARG A 151 -14.44 -5.10 -0.89
N THR A 152 -13.70 -4.24 -0.20
CA THR A 152 -13.92 -2.78 -0.26
C THR A 152 -12.75 -2.04 -0.90
N ASN A 153 -13.07 -1.10 -1.79
CA ASN A 153 -12.08 -0.20 -2.39
C ASN A 153 -11.99 1.16 -1.69
N MET A 154 -12.75 1.40 -0.62
CA MET A 154 -12.76 2.67 0.09
C MET A 154 -11.73 2.68 1.22
N PRO A 155 -10.68 3.53 1.17
CA PRO A 155 -9.61 3.51 2.18
C PRO A 155 -10.11 3.80 3.60
N ARG A 156 -11.14 4.65 3.74
CA ARG A 156 -11.80 4.87 5.04
C ARG A 156 -12.44 3.60 5.60
N ALA A 157 -13.08 2.79 4.74
CA ALA A 157 -13.69 1.53 5.16
C ALA A 157 -12.64 0.48 5.50
N GLN A 158 -11.57 0.36 4.69
CA GLN A 158 -10.43 -0.51 4.94
C GLN A 158 -9.80 -0.22 6.31
N LYS A 159 -9.52 1.06 6.59
CA LYS A 159 -8.98 1.51 7.87
C LYS A 159 -9.91 1.23 9.04
N ALA A 160 -11.22 1.43 8.87
CA ALA A 160 -12.22 1.16 9.90
C ALA A 160 -12.31 -0.35 10.22
N LEU A 161 -12.22 -1.21 9.21
CA LEU A 161 -12.15 -2.67 9.39
C LEU A 161 -10.85 -3.09 10.07
N GLY A 162 -9.71 -2.53 9.65
CA GLY A 162 -8.41 -2.81 10.27
C GLY A 162 -8.28 -2.39 11.74
N ARG A 163 -9.12 -1.47 12.22
CA ARG A 163 -9.24 -1.13 13.64
C ARG A 163 -10.00 -2.17 14.48
N ARG A 164 -10.75 -3.05 13.83
CA ARG A 164 -11.59 -4.09 14.46
C ARG A 164 -11.00 -5.49 14.35
N VAL A 165 -9.79 -5.61 13.82
CA VAL A 165 -9.04 -6.87 13.72
C VAL A 165 -8.92 -7.49 15.10
N ARG A 166 -9.39 -8.72 15.24
CA ARG A 166 -9.29 -9.49 16.49
C ARG A 166 -7.85 -9.96 16.72
N GLY A 167 -7.48 -10.14 17.99
CA GLY A 167 -6.12 -10.58 18.36
C GLY A 167 -5.03 -9.55 18.04
N PHE A 168 -5.40 -8.28 17.82
CA PHE A 168 -4.46 -7.22 17.50
C PHE A 168 -3.50 -6.95 18.65
N ASP A 169 -2.21 -7.06 18.36
CA ASP A 169 -1.12 -6.69 19.25
C ASP A 169 -0.41 -5.45 18.66
N GLU A 170 -0.45 -4.35 19.42
CA GLU A 170 0.14 -3.08 18.98
C GLU A 170 1.67 -3.13 18.91
N GLU A 171 2.31 -3.84 19.83
CA GLU A 171 3.77 -3.94 19.88
C GLU A 171 4.31 -4.74 18.69
N VAL A 172 3.69 -5.89 18.42
CA VAL A 172 3.98 -6.71 17.23
C VAL A 172 3.72 -5.89 15.96
N TRP A 173 2.58 -5.18 15.89
CA TRP A 173 2.23 -4.40 14.72
C TRP A 173 3.16 -3.21 14.48
N ARG A 174 3.65 -2.58 15.55
CA ARG A 174 4.60 -1.47 15.48
C ARG A 174 5.79 -1.84 14.60
N THR A 175 6.32 -3.04 14.79
CA THR A 175 7.45 -3.59 14.05
C THR A 175 7.02 -4.19 12.70
N ALA A 176 5.97 -5.03 12.68
CA ALA A 176 5.53 -5.74 11.47
C ALA A 176 5.00 -4.80 10.37
N SER A 177 4.37 -3.69 10.75
CA SER A 177 3.74 -2.76 9.81
C SER A 177 4.73 -2.11 8.83
N VAL A 178 5.98 -1.88 9.25
CA VAL A 178 7.02 -1.36 8.36
C VAL A 178 7.35 -2.38 7.27
N ALA A 179 7.54 -3.66 7.62
CA ALA A 179 7.78 -4.73 6.66
C ALA A 179 6.63 -4.88 5.66
N VAL A 180 5.39 -4.82 6.15
CA VAL A 180 4.16 -4.88 5.33
C VAL A 180 4.10 -3.70 4.36
N VAL A 181 4.27 -2.47 4.84
CA VAL A 181 4.17 -1.28 4.00
C VAL A 181 5.29 -1.22 2.98
N VAL A 182 6.52 -1.60 3.33
CA VAL A 182 7.63 -1.71 2.37
C VAL A 182 7.29 -2.68 1.24
N GLY A 183 6.80 -3.89 1.54
CA GLY A 183 6.46 -4.85 0.50
C GLY A 183 5.38 -4.35 -0.46
N GLY A 184 4.34 -3.68 0.07
CA GLY A 184 3.31 -3.04 -0.75
C GLY A 184 3.86 -1.89 -1.60
N CYS A 185 4.75 -1.05 -1.04
CA CYS A 185 5.39 0.05 -1.76
C CYS A 185 6.27 -0.43 -2.93
N VAL A 186 7.02 -1.52 -2.74
CA VAL A 186 7.87 -2.11 -3.79
C VAL A 186 7.00 -2.72 -4.90
N ALA A 187 6.01 -3.55 -4.54
CA ALA A 187 5.11 -4.16 -5.51
C ALA A 187 4.33 -3.11 -6.31
N ARG A 188 3.88 -2.04 -5.64
CA ARG A 188 3.24 -0.91 -6.31
C ARG A 188 4.17 -0.23 -7.30
N ALA A 189 5.42 0.04 -6.93
CA ALA A 189 6.40 0.63 -7.85
C ALA A 189 6.75 -0.28 -9.05
N GLY A 190 6.55 -1.60 -8.93
CA GLY A 190 6.66 -2.51 -10.09
C GLY A 190 5.65 -2.20 -11.20
N VAL A 191 4.44 -1.75 -10.82
CA VAL A 191 3.31 -1.52 -11.74
C VAL A 191 2.93 -0.04 -11.93
N ASP A 192 3.43 0.87 -11.10
CA ASP A 192 3.20 2.33 -11.14
C ASP A 192 4.47 3.05 -11.64
N PRO A 193 4.58 3.39 -12.94
CA PRO A 193 5.77 3.99 -13.51
C PRO A 193 6.13 5.36 -12.90
N ALA A 194 5.14 6.13 -12.44
CA ALA A 194 5.37 7.43 -11.82
C ALA A 194 6.04 7.26 -10.45
N LEU A 195 5.51 6.34 -9.63
CA LEU A 195 6.13 6.01 -8.33
C LEU A 195 7.55 5.46 -8.51
N ARG A 196 7.75 4.58 -9.49
CA ARG A 196 9.08 4.04 -9.83
C ARG A 196 10.06 5.12 -10.23
N ALA A 197 9.62 6.09 -11.02
CA ALA A 197 10.46 7.20 -11.46
C ALA A 197 10.87 8.10 -10.27
N VAL A 198 9.95 8.37 -9.34
CA VAL A 198 10.25 9.09 -8.08
C VAL A 198 11.31 8.34 -7.26
N TYR A 199 11.15 7.03 -7.06
CA TYR A 199 12.12 6.23 -6.31
C TYR A 199 13.51 6.21 -6.95
N ARG A 200 13.59 6.12 -8.29
CA ARG A 200 14.88 6.20 -9.00
C ARG A 200 15.51 7.58 -8.89
N ALA A 201 14.70 8.64 -8.93
CA ALA A 201 15.16 10.02 -8.84
C ALA A 201 15.47 10.48 -7.40
N ALA A 202 15.12 9.71 -6.37
CA ALA A 202 15.24 10.12 -4.97
C ALA A 202 16.66 10.52 -4.57
N ALA A 203 17.67 9.86 -5.15
CA ALA A 203 19.10 10.19 -5.02
C ALA A 203 19.56 10.46 -3.57
N GLY A 204 19.11 9.63 -2.62
CA GLY A 204 19.49 9.73 -1.21
C GLY A 204 18.71 10.74 -0.38
N ARG A 205 17.69 11.40 -0.96
CA ARG A 205 16.78 12.28 -0.19
C ARG A 205 15.91 11.50 0.79
N THR A 206 15.67 12.10 1.96
CA THR A 206 14.74 11.57 2.96
C THR A 206 13.30 11.81 2.53
N PHE A 207 12.46 10.76 2.53
CA PHE A 207 11.02 10.91 2.31
C PHE A 207 10.32 11.35 3.59
N VAL A 208 9.40 12.32 3.50
CA VAL A 208 8.73 12.93 4.66
C VAL A 208 7.23 13.07 4.43
N GLU A 209 6.41 12.34 5.20
CA GLU A 209 4.95 12.51 5.21
C GLU A 209 4.57 13.69 6.13
N GLY A 210 4.35 14.85 5.53
CA GLY A 210 4.01 16.12 6.16
C GLY A 210 2.53 16.27 6.55
N SER A 211 2.01 15.30 7.31
CA SER A 211 0.68 15.36 7.91
C SER A 211 0.73 16.02 9.29
N PRO A 212 -0.03 17.12 9.55
CA PRO A 212 -0.04 17.76 10.86
C PRO A 212 -0.78 16.95 11.94
N ARG A 213 -1.60 15.96 11.53
CA ARG A 213 -2.43 15.16 12.44
C ARG A 213 -1.87 13.76 12.68
N ASP A 214 -1.10 13.22 11.74
CA ASP A 214 -0.53 11.89 11.86
C ASP A 214 0.88 11.97 12.47
N ARG A 215 1.03 11.40 13.67
CA ARG A 215 2.31 11.35 14.39
C ARG A 215 2.96 9.96 14.35
N VAL A 216 2.33 8.98 13.70
CA VAL A 216 2.87 7.63 13.57
C VAL A 216 3.44 7.45 12.16
N TRP A 217 2.61 7.69 11.14
CA TRP A 217 3.03 7.56 9.75
C TRP A 217 3.64 8.84 9.19
N GLY A 218 3.28 10.00 9.77
CA GLY A 218 3.83 11.30 9.41
C GLY A 218 4.61 11.97 10.54
N VAL A 219 5.08 13.18 10.26
CA VAL A 219 5.94 13.98 11.17
C VAL A 219 5.16 14.90 12.12
N GLY A 220 3.84 14.98 12.01
CA GLY A 220 3.03 15.90 12.83
C GLY A 220 3.21 17.38 12.49
N LEU A 221 3.75 17.69 11.31
CA LEU A 221 3.93 19.04 10.77
C LEU A 221 3.33 19.12 9.37
N ARG A 222 2.99 20.32 8.89
CA ARG A 222 2.45 20.50 7.54
C ARG A 222 3.55 20.38 6.49
N TRP A 223 3.28 19.64 5.42
CA TRP A 223 4.20 19.42 4.29
C TRP A 223 4.69 20.71 3.60
N ASP A 224 3.89 21.78 3.64
CA ASP A 224 4.16 23.09 3.03
C ASP A 224 4.92 24.04 3.97
N GLY A 225 5.07 23.70 5.25
CA GLY A 225 5.82 24.49 6.23
C GLY A 225 7.32 24.27 6.11
N ARG A 226 8.13 25.30 6.37
CA ARG A 226 9.60 25.18 6.40
C ARG A 226 10.11 24.31 7.55
N GLU A 227 9.41 24.30 8.68
CA GLU A 227 9.78 23.53 9.88
C GLU A 227 9.90 22.03 9.63
N VAL A 228 9.20 21.51 8.61
CA VAL A 228 9.17 20.09 8.25
C VAL A 228 10.53 19.57 7.75
N GLU A 229 11.41 20.46 7.30
CA GLU A 229 12.75 20.11 6.79
C GLU A 229 13.78 19.89 7.90
N ASP A 230 13.48 20.32 9.13
CA ASP A 230 14.34 20.11 10.29
C ASP A 230 13.72 19.01 11.17
N GLU A 231 14.38 17.85 11.19
CA GLU A 231 13.98 16.67 11.95
C GLU A 231 13.78 16.97 13.45
N LYS A 232 14.47 17.98 14.00
CA LYS A 232 14.31 18.38 15.41
C LYS A 232 12.93 18.93 15.72
N ASN A 233 12.20 19.41 14.71
CA ASN A 233 10.84 19.91 14.88
C ASN A 233 9.78 18.80 14.76
N TRP A 234 10.17 17.61 14.32
CA TRP A 234 9.23 16.52 14.08
C TRP A 234 8.59 16.08 15.40
N ARG A 235 7.26 15.89 15.34
CA ARG A 235 6.42 15.48 16.47
C ARG A 235 5.85 14.08 16.25
N GLY A 236 6.40 13.37 15.27
CA GLY A 236 5.94 12.07 14.83
C GLY A 236 7.05 11.26 14.19
N GLU A 237 6.78 9.98 13.98
CA GLU A 237 7.80 8.99 13.65
C GLU A 237 8.12 8.87 12.15
N ASN A 238 7.34 9.51 11.28
CA ASN A 238 7.54 9.47 9.82
C ASN A 238 7.67 8.04 9.25
N ARG A 239 6.97 7.05 9.81
CA ARG A 239 7.12 5.64 9.38
C ARG A 239 6.87 5.45 7.90
N LEU A 240 5.96 6.22 7.29
CA LEU A 240 5.68 6.13 5.87
C LEU A 240 6.87 6.60 5.02
N GLY A 241 7.50 7.70 5.43
CA GLY A 241 8.75 8.19 4.83
C GLY A 241 9.86 7.14 4.89
N VAL A 242 10.07 6.51 6.05
CA VAL A 242 11.04 5.42 6.21
C VAL A 242 10.73 4.25 5.25
N CYS A 243 9.46 3.85 5.13
CA CYS A 243 9.06 2.79 4.21
C CYS A 243 9.36 3.13 2.75
N HIS A 244 9.13 4.38 2.32
CA HIS A 244 9.48 4.84 0.97
C HIS A 244 10.99 4.86 0.74
N GLY A 245 11.80 5.26 1.73
CA GLY A 245 13.26 5.19 1.65
C GLY A 245 13.75 3.78 1.36
N ILE A 246 13.31 2.81 2.17
CA ILE A 246 13.65 1.39 2.00
C ILE A 246 13.15 0.86 0.64
N ALA A 247 11.91 1.18 0.25
CA ALA A 247 11.37 0.77 -1.04
C ALA A 247 12.16 1.35 -2.22
N ALA A 248 12.59 2.62 -2.12
CA ALA A 248 13.39 3.28 -3.15
C ALA A 248 14.78 2.68 -3.29
N GLU A 249 15.41 2.20 -2.20
CA GLU A 249 16.66 1.46 -2.27
C GLU A 249 16.53 0.14 -3.04
N ILE A 250 15.49 -0.65 -2.73
CA ILE A 250 15.20 -1.93 -3.40
C ILE A 250 14.93 -1.73 -4.89
N VAL A 251 14.14 -0.72 -5.24
CA VAL A 251 13.80 -0.41 -6.63
C VAL A 251 15.01 0.09 -7.42
N ARG A 252 15.95 0.80 -6.76
CA ARG A 252 17.20 1.26 -7.39
C ARG A 252 18.22 0.14 -7.55
N SER A 253 18.24 -0.85 -6.67
CA SER A 253 19.13 -2.01 -6.80
C SER A 253 18.67 -3.01 -7.88
N GLY A 254 17.51 -2.79 -8.51
CA GLY A 254 16.96 -3.67 -9.54
C GLY A 254 16.25 -4.90 -9.00
N ALA A 255 15.98 -4.97 -7.69
CA ALA A 255 15.28 -6.07 -7.05
C ALA A 255 13.75 -5.88 -7.06
N ILE A 256 13.19 -5.72 -8.27
CA ILE A 256 11.74 -5.55 -8.54
C ILE A 256 11.24 -6.55 -9.57
#